data_AF-A0AAU7LZ98-F1
#
_entry.id   AF-A0AAU7LZ98-F1
#
_cell.length_a   1.000
_cell.length_b   1.000
_cell.length_c   1.000
_cell.angle_alpha   90.00
_cell.angle_beta   90.00
_cell.angle_gamma   90.00
#
_symmetry.space_group_name_H-M   'P 1'
#
loop_
_entity.id
_entity.type
_entity.pdbx_description
1 polymer ?
#
loop_
_entity_poly.entity_id
_entity_poly.type
_entity_poly.pdbx_seq_one_letter_code
_entity_poly.pdbx_strand_id
1 'polypeptide(L)'
;MRIGQRGTQTRLWARKGTRPRVVRQQQSESAYIFGAVCAQRDTAVGLILPQANTEAMTLHLQAISEAVPAGRHAVLVLDRAGWHTTAKLPQFSNLSFGGCQGSCRLK
;
A
#
# COMPACT_ATOMS: atom_id res chain seq x y z
N MET A 1 -1.69 0.06 -2.51
CA MET A 1 -3.00 0.25 -3.17
C MET A 1 -4.10 -0.36 -2.30
N ARG A 2 -5.25 0.31 -2.13
CA ARG A 2 -6.39 -0.24 -1.36
C ARG A 2 -7.40 -0.87 -2.31
N ILE A 3 -7.81 -2.10 -2.04
CA ILE A 3 -8.84 -2.84 -2.78
C ILE A 3 -9.98 -3.15 -1.81
N GLY A 4 -11.19 -2.75 -2.15
CA GLY A 4 -12.34 -2.97 -1.29
C GLY A 4 -13.63 -2.73 -2.03
N GLN A 5 -14.67 -3.47 -1.65
CA GLN A 5 -16.01 -3.25 -2.15
C GLN A 5 -16.69 -2.20 -1.28
N ARG A 6 -17.29 -1.21 -1.94
CA ARG A 6 -18.21 -0.28 -1.29
C ARG A 6 -19.60 -0.55 -1.83
N GLY A 7 -20.56 -0.81 -0.93
CA GLY A 7 -21.95 -1.01 -1.30
C GLY A 7 -22.52 0.17 -2.10
N THR A 8 -23.44 -0.14 -3.01
CA THR A 8 -24.12 0.84 -3.89
C THR A 8 -25.07 1.75 -3.10
N GLN A 9 -25.37 2.93 -3.66
CA GLN A 9 -26.16 3.99 -3.01
C GLN A 9 -27.55 3.57 -2.51
N THR A 10 -28.08 4.39 -1.60
CA THR A 10 -29.36 4.37 -0.88
C THR A 10 -30.63 4.49 -1.74
N ARG A 11 -30.62 4.07 -3.02
CA ARG A 11 -31.81 4.12 -3.86
C ARG A 11 -32.70 2.92 -3.55
N LEU A 12 -33.97 3.18 -3.22
CA LEU A 12 -35.00 2.17 -3.01
C LEU A 12 -36.25 2.57 -3.78
N TRP A 13 -36.97 1.58 -4.27
CA TRP A 13 -38.33 1.79 -4.76
C TRP A 13 -39.25 2.11 -3.59
N ALA A 14 -40.06 3.15 -3.75
CA ALA A 14 -40.98 3.63 -2.73
C ALA A 14 -42.34 3.92 -3.36
N ARG A 15 -43.42 3.81 -2.58
CA ARG A 15 -44.74 4.22 -3.03
C ARG A 15 -44.72 5.70 -3.44
N LYS A 16 -45.37 6.03 -4.56
CA LYS A 16 -45.51 7.41 -5.02
C LYS A 16 -46.16 8.26 -3.92
N GLY A 17 -45.55 9.39 -3.58
CA GLY A 17 -45.98 10.26 -2.49
C GLY A 17 -45.32 9.99 -1.12
N THR A 18 -44.50 8.93 -0.99
CA THR A 18 -43.69 8.71 0.23
C THR A 18 -42.24 9.11 0.01
N ARG A 19 -41.56 9.53 1.09
CA ARG A 19 -40.14 9.91 1.09
C ARG A 19 -39.37 9.12 2.14
N PRO A 20 -39.03 7.85 1.87
CA PRO A 20 -38.22 7.06 2.80
C PRO A 20 -36.80 7.64 2.90
N ARG A 21 -36.27 7.70 4.12
CA ARG A 21 -34.89 8.06 4.39
C ARG A 21 -34.11 6.77 4.67
N VAL A 22 -33.06 6.53 3.89
CA VAL A 22 -32.15 5.40 4.13
C VAL A 22 -30.75 5.93 4.32
N VAL A 23 -30.09 5.40 5.35
CA VAL A 23 -28.71 5.73 5.68
C VAL A 23 -27.80 5.01 4.69
N ARG A 24 -26.89 5.76 4.08
CA ARG A 24 -25.86 5.15 3.22
C ARG A 24 -24.88 4.41 4.11
N GLN A 25 -24.79 3.10 3.92
CA GLN A 25 -23.74 2.33 4.57
C GLN A 25 -22.38 2.85 4.09
N GLN A 26 -21.66 3.50 5.00
CA GLN A 26 -20.32 4.04 4.77
C GLN A 26 -19.23 3.03 5.14
N GLN A 27 -19.61 1.95 5.84
CA GLN A 27 -18.72 0.84 6.15
C GLN A 27 -18.25 0.21 4.83
N SER A 28 -16.94 0.11 4.70
CA SER A 28 -16.28 -0.56 3.59
C SER A 28 -15.23 -1.48 4.18
N GLU A 29 -15.19 -2.71 3.70
CA GLU A 29 -14.07 -3.59 3.92
C GLU A 29 -13.03 -3.34 2.85
N SER A 30 -11.76 -3.43 3.24
CA SER A 30 -10.66 -3.25 2.30
C SER A 30 -9.46 -4.08 2.71
N ALA A 31 -8.75 -4.58 1.71
CA ALA A 31 -7.41 -5.10 1.82
C ALA A 31 -6.42 -4.14 1.14
N TYR A 32 -5.16 -4.27 1.49
CA TYR A 32 -4.06 -3.49 0.94
C TYR A 32 -3.11 -4.42 0.20
N ILE A 33 -2.81 -4.08 -1.05
CA ILE A 33 -1.73 -4.72 -1.79
C ILE A 33 -0.46 -3.91 -1.62
N PHE A 34 0.57 -4.59 -1.13
CA PHE A 34 1.96 -4.16 -1.09
C PHE A 34 2.70 -4.87 -2.21
N GLY A 35 3.53 -4.14 -2.94
CA GLY A 35 4.24 -4.67 -4.09
C GLY A 35 5.56 -3.95 -4.29
N ALA A 36 6.61 -4.71 -4.55
CA ALA A 36 7.91 -4.22 -4.96
C ALA A 36 8.36 -4.99 -6.20
N VAL A 37 8.92 -4.28 -7.17
CA VAL A 37 9.34 -4.85 -8.46
C VAL A 37 10.76 -4.40 -8.81
N CYS A 38 11.56 -5.31 -9.36
CA CYS A 38 12.85 -5.01 -9.96
C CYS A 38 12.79 -5.32 -11.45
N ALA A 39 12.47 -4.31 -12.27
CA ALA A 39 12.29 -4.49 -13.71
C ALA A 39 13.52 -5.09 -14.42
N GLN A 40 14.73 -4.74 -13.99
CA GLN A 40 15.97 -5.27 -14.57
C GLN A 40 16.13 -6.77 -14.38
N ARG A 41 15.61 -7.33 -13.28
CA ARG A 41 15.73 -8.75 -12.94
C ARG A 41 14.46 -9.56 -13.22
N ASP A 42 13.40 -8.88 -13.66
CA ASP A 42 12.07 -9.47 -13.83
C ASP A 42 11.58 -10.20 -12.56
N THR A 43 11.84 -9.59 -11.39
CA THR A 43 11.40 -10.13 -10.10
C THR A 43 10.46 -9.20 -9.38
N ALA A 44 9.52 -9.77 -8.62
CA ALA A 44 8.53 -9.05 -7.85
C ALA A 44 8.23 -9.75 -6.52
N VAL A 45 7.89 -8.95 -5.51
CA VAL A 45 7.39 -9.41 -4.21
C VAL A 45 6.06 -8.71 -3.97
N GLY A 46 5.03 -9.47 -3.56
CA GLY A 46 3.70 -8.93 -3.31
C GLY A 46 3.05 -9.55 -2.07
N LEU A 47 2.39 -8.72 -1.26
CA LEU A 47 1.62 -9.13 -0.08
C LEU A 47 0.23 -8.50 -0.09
N ILE A 48 -0.77 -9.26 0.37
CA ILE A 48 -2.12 -8.75 0.65
C ILE A 48 -2.29 -8.70 2.16
N LEU A 49 -2.45 -7.49 2.71
CA LEU A 49 -2.50 -7.25 4.15
C LEU A 49 -3.77 -6.47 4.52
N PRO A 50 -4.32 -6.67 5.74
CA PRO A 50 -5.58 -6.02 6.14
C PRO A 50 -5.44 -4.51 6.37
N GLN A 51 -4.22 -4.01 6.60
CA GLN A 51 -3.96 -2.61 6.96
C GLN A 51 -2.72 -2.06 6.25
N ALA A 52 -2.71 -0.75 6.00
CA ALA A 52 -1.53 -0.01 5.56
C ALA A 52 -0.93 0.77 6.73
N ASN A 53 -0.11 0.10 7.52
CA ASN A 53 0.54 0.64 8.70
C ASN A 53 2.03 0.25 8.75
N THR A 54 2.73 0.65 9.80
CA THR A 54 4.16 0.35 9.99
C THR A 54 4.44 -1.15 10.07
N GLU A 55 3.58 -1.93 10.73
CA GLU A 55 3.76 -3.38 10.87
C GLU A 55 3.65 -4.09 9.51
N ALA A 56 2.65 -3.72 8.71
CA ALA A 56 2.49 -4.21 7.36
C ALA A 56 3.69 -3.86 6.46
N MET A 57 4.23 -2.65 6.60
CA MET A 57 5.45 -2.26 5.88
C MET A 57 6.66 -3.07 6.35
N THR A 58 6.81 -3.33 7.65
CA THR A 58 7.88 -4.21 8.17
C THR A 58 7.82 -5.59 7.54
N LEU A 59 6.64 -6.21 7.47
CA LEU A 59 6.45 -7.51 6.80
C LEU A 59 6.83 -7.45 5.32
N HIS A 60 6.47 -6.36 4.64
CA HIS A 60 6.84 -6.17 3.24
C HIS A 60 8.35 -6.02 3.04
N LEU A 61 9.02 -5.23 3.87
CA LEU A 61 10.48 -5.06 3.81
C LEU A 61 11.21 -6.36 4.11
N GLN A 62 10.72 -7.16 5.05
CA GLN A 62 11.27 -8.48 5.33
C GLN A 62 11.16 -9.38 4.10
N ALA A 63 9.97 -9.48 3.49
CA ALA A 63 9.77 -10.26 2.29
C ALA A 63 10.66 -9.80 1.12
N ILE A 64 10.90 -8.49 1.00
CA ILE A 64 11.85 -7.94 0.02
C ILE A 64 13.28 -8.37 0.38
N SER A 65 13.71 -8.22 1.63
CA SER A 65 15.05 -8.58 2.10
C SER A 65 15.36 -10.05 1.81
N GLU A 66 14.41 -10.95 2.04
CA GLU A 66 14.53 -12.39 1.77
C GLU A 66 14.59 -12.69 0.26
N ALA A 67 13.88 -11.92 -0.56
CA ALA A 67 13.90 -12.08 -2.03
C ALA A 67 15.15 -11.49 -2.69
N VAL A 68 15.92 -10.64 -1.99
CA VAL A 68 17.18 -10.09 -2.51
C VAL A 68 18.24 -11.20 -2.54
N PRO A 69 18.84 -11.52 -3.71
CA PRO A 69 19.84 -12.58 -3.80
C PRO A 69 21.07 -12.29 -2.91
N ALA A 70 21.66 -13.34 -2.35
CA ALA A 70 22.78 -13.25 -1.42
C ALA A 70 23.94 -12.39 -1.97
N GLY A 71 24.48 -11.51 -1.13
CA GLY A 71 25.57 -10.59 -1.49
C GLY A 71 25.15 -9.43 -2.39
N ARG A 72 23.85 -9.08 -2.45
CA ARG A 72 23.34 -7.94 -3.20
C ARG A 72 22.61 -7.00 -2.25
N HIS A 73 22.54 -5.74 -2.65
CA HIS A 73 21.88 -4.68 -1.91
C HIS A 73 20.75 -4.10 -2.76
N ALA A 74 19.57 -3.91 -2.17
CA ALA A 74 18.44 -3.30 -2.86
C ALA A 74 18.22 -1.86 -2.37
N VAL A 75 18.03 -0.95 -3.34
CA VAL A 75 17.65 0.43 -3.09
C VAL A 75 16.16 0.58 -3.40
N LEU A 76 15.37 0.91 -2.39
CA LEU A 76 13.92 1.01 -2.47
C LEU A 76 13.49 2.45 -2.72
N VAL A 77 12.81 2.70 -3.82
CA VAL A 77 12.19 3.99 -4.13
C VAL A 77 10.75 3.94 -3.64
N LEU A 78 10.46 4.72 -2.59
CA LEU A 78 9.14 4.79 -1.96
C LEU A 78 8.58 6.22 -2.07
N ASP A 79 7.26 6.36 -2.03
CA ASP A 79 6.66 7.66 -1.73
C ASP A 79 6.89 8.04 -0.26
N ARG A 80 6.62 9.28 0.13
CA ARG A 80 6.87 9.79 1.49
C ARG A 80 5.69 9.59 2.44
N ALA A 81 4.89 8.55 2.29
CA ALA A 81 3.85 8.23 3.27
C ALA A 81 4.47 8.04 4.67
N GLY A 82 3.76 8.46 5.73
CA GLY A 82 4.32 8.46 7.09
C GLY A 82 4.80 7.07 7.58
N TRP A 83 4.18 5.99 7.09
CA TRP A 83 4.57 4.61 7.39
C TRP A 83 5.67 4.06 6.47
N HIS A 84 6.08 4.80 5.42
CA HIS A 84 7.27 4.51 4.61
C HIS A 84 8.55 5.10 5.22
N THR A 85 8.44 6.24 5.90
CA THR A 85 9.61 7.03 6.34
C THR A 85 9.77 7.06 7.86
N THR A 86 8.96 6.30 8.60
CA THR A 86 9.01 6.30 10.07
C THR A 86 10.29 5.64 10.59
N ALA A 87 10.91 6.26 11.59
CA ALA A 87 12.07 5.70 12.30
C ALA A 87 11.75 4.40 13.08
N LYS A 88 10.48 4.01 13.14
CA LYS A 88 10.04 2.75 13.78
C LYS A 88 10.23 1.52 12.88
N LEU A 89 10.57 1.69 11.61
CA LEU A 89 10.83 0.55 10.72
C LEU A 89 12.16 -0.13 11.11
N PRO A 90 12.23 -1.47 11.08
CA PRO A 90 13.48 -2.16 11.35
C PRO A 90 14.50 -1.88 10.25
N GLN A 91 15.77 -1.91 10.63
CA GLN A 91 16.88 -1.80 9.70
C GLN A 91 17.27 -3.18 9.18
N PHE A 92 17.49 -3.27 7.87
CA PHE A 92 17.99 -4.47 7.20
C PHE A 92 19.37 -4.16 6.61
N SER A 93 20.30 -5.11 6.69
CA SER A 93 21.68 -4.90 6.22
C SER A 93 21.81 -4.82 4.69
N ASN A 94 20.82 -5.34 3.96
CA ASN A 94 20.79 -5.46 2.50
C ASN A 94 19.76 -4.54 1.82
N LEU A 95 19.09 -3.65 2.57
CA LEU A 95 18.10 -2.71 2.05
C LEU A 95 18.48 -1.27 2.41
N SER A 96 18.24 -0.32 1.49
CA SER A 96 18.27 1.11 1.79
C SER A 96 17.14 1.84 1.09
N PHE A 97 16.66 2.93 1.69
CA PHE A 97 15.63 3.78 1.07
C PHE A 97 16.29 4.81 0.15
N GLY A 98 15.98 4.74 -1.13
CA GLY A 98 16.39 5.70 -2.15
C GLY A 98 15.48 6.92 -2.13
N GLY A 99 15.95 8.02 -1.55
CA GLY A 99 15.31 9.33 -1.69
C GLY A 99 15.90 10.12 -2.85
N CYS A 100 15.05 10.72 -3.68
CA CYS A 100 15.48 11.87 -4.49
C CYS A 100 15.68 13.06 -3.52
N GLN A 101 16.94 13.37 -3.17
CA GLN A 101 17.29 14.52 -2.31
C GLN A 101 17.44 15.84 -3.10
N GLY A 102 16.90 15.93 -4.31
CA GLY A 102 16.93 17.15 -5.12
C GLY A 102 15.68 17.24 -5.97
N SER A 103 15.19 18.45 -6.25
CA SER A 103 14.03 18.68 -7.10
C SER A 103 14.19 17.94 -8.43
N CYS A 104 13.44 16.85 -8.63
CA CYS A 104 13.32 16.21 -9.92
C CYS A 104 12.39 17.08 -10.77
N ARG A 105 12.96 18.17 -11.32
CA ARG A 105 12.33 18.92 -12.40
C ARG A 105 12.56 18.07 -13.64
N LEU A 106 11.52 17.36 -14.07
CA LEU A 106 11.48 16.80 -15.42
C LEU A 106 11.80 17.98 -16.36
N LYS A 107 12.94 17.89 -17.05
CA LYS A 107 13.23 18.78 -18.17
C LYS A 107 12.25 18.47 -19.29
#